data_AF-A0A966KMI5-F1
#
_entry.id   AF-A0A966KMI5-F1
#
_cell.length_a   1.000
_cell.length_b   1.000
_cell.length_c   1.000
_cell.angle_alpha   90.00
_cell.angle_beta   90.00
_cell.angle_gamma   90.00
#
_symmetry.space_group_name_H-M   'P 1'
#
loop_
_entity.id
_entity.type
_entity.pdbx_description
1 polymer ?
#
loop_
_entity_poly.entity_id
_entity_poly.type
_entity_poly.pdbx_seq_one_letter_code
_entity_poly.pdbx_strand_id
1 'polypeptide(L)'
;MTVDLPGSSLWVLIVVAIAAVAAGFIVRIWPSATRKSGFKVLSSTSLGPRERLVEVLYGDEILVLGVTSQQICLLDRRANTSRVETVVSNDSKAAAPSFSKPFREGALVLGVLAINLVALVAPSDVFAQSIPLFDAIPAKGGGTSYSVPVQTIILLTALSFLPAMLMLMTSFTRVLIVLGLVRQAMGLVTTPPNAVLVGLALFVTAAVMAPVTEKIYADAWDPYSKGRITFDQALDRGIDPLKSFMLRQTRADDLNLFVKLSGKTYAKPEDVPILTVIPAFAISEIRTAFLIGFVIYLPFLAIDFAVASVLTAMGMVMVSPITFSLPLKLIVFVLADGWALLIGGLVESFKMSI
;
A
#
# COMPACT_ATOMS: atom_id res chain seq x y z
N MET A 1 -36.05 17.15 28.30
CA MET A 1 -36.12 15.85 27.59
C MET A 1 -34.80 15.66 26.86
N THR A 2 -33.80 15.16 27.57
CA THR A 2 -32.48 14.83 27.04
C THR A 2 -32.49 13.37 26.65
N VAL A 3 -32.32 13.09 25.35
CA VAL A 3 -32.25 11.73 24.82
C VAL A 3 -30.85 11.20 25.09
N ASP A 4 -30.72 10.29 26.06
CA ASP A 4 -29.52 9.50 26.28
C ASP A 4 -29.28 8.59 25.08
N LEU A 5 -28.24 8.88 24.30
CA LEU A 5 -27.74 7.99 23.26
C LEU A 5 -26.58 7.15 23.82
N PRO A 6 -26.65 5.81 23.76
CA PRO A 6 -25.61 4.95 24.30
C PRO A 6 -24.29 5.11 23.51
N GLY A 7 -23.17 5.03 24.23
CA GLY A 7 -21.80 5.25 23.73
C GLY A 7 -21.31 4.30 22.61
N SER A 8 -22.15 3.38 22.15
CA SER A 8 -21.93 2.56 20.94
C SER A 8 -22.09 3.35 19.64
N SER A 9 -22.77 4.51 19.67
CA SER A 9 -23.05 5.32 18.48
C SER A 9 -21.85 6.14 17.98
N LEU A 10 -20.93 6.55 18.86
CA LEU A 10 -19.73 7.33 18.50
C LEU A 10 -18.71 6.51 17.68
N TRP A 11 -18.56 5.23 18.01
CA TRP A 11 -17.68 4.32 17.26
C TRP A 11 -18.20 4.05 15.84
N VAL A 12 -19.52 3.95 15.67
CA VAL A 12 -20.14 3.81 14.35
C VAL A 12 -19.89 5.06 13.50
N LEU A 13 -19.98 6.26 14.09
CA LEU A 13 -19.69 7.51 13.38
C LEU A 13 -18.22 7.64 12.98
N ILE A 14 -17.28 7.19 13.82
CA ILE A 14 -15.84 7.19 13.49
C ILE A 14 -15.53 6.19 12.38
N VAL A 15 -16.10 4.98 12.43
CA VAL A 15 -15.90 3.96 11.38
C VAL A 15 -16.53 4.41 10.06
N VAL A 16 -17.71 5.01 10.09
CA VAL A 16 -18.36 5.59 8.89
C VAL A 16 -17.55 6.76 8.33
N ALA A 17 -16.98 7.61 9.19
CA ALA A 17 -16.11 8.72 8.77
C ALA A 17 -14.83 8.21 8.12
N ILE A 18 -14.17 7.19 8.69
CA ILE A 18 -12.96 6.57 8.11
C ILE A 18 -13.30 5.86 6.80
N ALA A 19 -14.43 5.15 6.72
CA ALA A 19 -14.89 4.50 5.49
C ALA A 19 -15.23 5.52 4.39
N ALA A 20 -15.83 6.66 4.74
CA ALA A 20 -16.13 7.73 3.80
C ALA A 20 -14.86 8.44 3.31
N VAL A 21 -13.87 8.64 4.17
CA VAL A 21 -12.55 9.19 3.80
C VAL A 21 -11.80 8.20 2.93
N ALA A 22 -11.81 6.90 3.25
CA ALA A 22 -11.18 5.86 2.44
C ALA A 22 -11.85 5.70 1.07
N ALA A 23 -13.19 5.71 1.01
CA ALA A 23 -13.94 5.69 -0.25
C ALA A 23 -13.69 6.96 -1.08
N GLY A 24 -13.65 8.13 -0.44
CA GLY A 24 -13.30 9.39 -1.09
C GLY A 24 -11.86 9.40 -1.62
N PHE A 25 -10.93 8.76 -0.92
CA PHE A 25 -9.54 8.63 -1.34
C PHE A 25 -9.37 7.62 -2.49
N ILE A 26 -10.10 6.50 -2.47
CA ILE A 26 -10.13 5.49 -3.54
C ILE A 26 -10.74 6.07 -4.82
N VAL A 27 -11.84 6.81 -4.73
CA VAL A 27 -12.45 7.50 -5.88
C VAL A 27 -11.56 8.62 -6.40
N ARG A 28 -10.77 9.28 -5.53
CA ARG A 28 -9.84 10.35 -5.91
C ARG A 28 -8.55 9.83 -6.56
N ILE A 29 -8.11 8.63 -6.20
CA ILE A 29 -6.92 7.98 -6.79
C ILE A 29 -7.26 7.22 -8.08
N TRP A 30 -8.52 6.90 -8.31
CA TRP A 30 -8.96 6.19 -9.53
C TRP A 30 -9.84 7.07 -10.43
N PRO A 31 -9.25 7.98 -11.23
CA PRO A 31 -9.99 8.59 -12.32
C PRO A 31 -10.23 7.52 -13.40
N SER A 32 -11.44 6.99 -13.43
CA SER A 32 -11.94 6.25 -14.58
C SER A 32 -12.06 7.22 -15.76
N ALA A 33 -11.07 7.20 -16.66
CA ALA A 33 -11.23 7.75 -18.00
C ALA A 33 -10.18 7.18 -18.95
N THR A 34 -10.54 6.08 -19.61
CA THR A 34 -10.16 5.87 -21.00
C THR A 34 -10.71 7.03 -21.85
N ARG A 35 -9.96 8.13 -21.98
CA ARG A 35 -10.16 9.11 -23.06
C ARG A 35 -8.94 9.08 -23.96
N LYS A 36 -9.13 8.60 -25.20
CA LYS A 36 -8.17 8.75 -26.29
C LYS A 36 -7.87 10.25 -26.48
N SER A 37 -6.72 10.70 -25.99
CA SER A 37 -6.13 11.99 -26.31
C SER A 37 -5.34 11.85 -27.61
N GLY A 38 -6.01 12.09 -28.75
CA GLY A 38 -5.34 12.19 -30.04
C GLY A 38 -5.03 13.65 -30.36
N PHE A 39 -3.77 13.97 -30.65
CA PHE A 39 -3.36 15.25 -31.22
C PHE A 39 -3.87 15.34 -32.66
N LYS A 40 -4.56 16.43 -33.03
CA LYS A 40 -4.98 16.68 -34.40
C LYS A 40 -4.44 18.03 -34.86
N VAL A 41 -3.53 18.01 -35.85
CA VAL A 41 -2.98 19.23 -36.46
C VAL A 41 -4.05 19.82 -37.36
N LEU A 42 -4.43 21.08 -37.12
CA LEU A 42 -5.50 21.78 -37.82
C LEU A 42 -4.98 22.52 -39.05
N SER A 43 -3.84 23.21 -38.90
CA SER A 43 -3.23 23.98 -39.98
C SER A 43 -1.72 24.12 -39.73
N SER A 44 -0.94 24.31 -40.79
CA SER A 44 0.47 24.67 -40.69
C SER A 44 0.82 25.73 -41.73
N THR A 45 1.32 26.87 -41.28
CA THR A 45 1.74 27.99 -42.13
C THR A 45 3.24 28.18 -42.02
N SER A 46 3.95 28.17 -43.15
CA SER A 46 5.40 28.38 -43.17
C SER A 46 5.71 29.87 -43.11
N LEU A 47 6.52 30.29 -42.13
CA LEU A 47 6.98 31.68 -42.00
C LEU A 47 8.41 31.88 -42.52
N GLY A 48 9.11 30.80 -42.88
CA GLY A 48 10.42 30.83 -43.51
C GLY A 48 10.88 29.45 -43.98
N PRO A 49 12.15 29.29 -44.41
CA PRO A 49 12.68 28.02 -44.91
C PRO A 49 12.72 26.90 -43.87
N ARG A 50 12.78 27.26 -42.58
CA ARG A 50 12.88 26.32 -41.44
C ARG A 50 12.00 26.70 -40.25
N GLU A 51 11.05 27.60 -40.46
CA GLU A 51 10.15 28.10 -39.41
C GLU A 51 8.70 27.92 -39.84
N ARG A 52 7.92 27.29 -38.98
CA ARG A 52 6.51 26.98 -39.22
C ARG A 52 5.68 27.31 -37.99
N LEU A 53 4.54 27.93 -38.21
CA LEU A 53 3.47 28.02 -37.22
C LEU A 53 2.54 26.82 -37.42
N VAL A 54 2.30 26.06 -36.36
CA VAL A 54 1.45 24.87 -36.39
C VAL A 54 0.36 25.02 -35.36
N GLU A 55 -0.90 24.96 -35.80
CA GLU A 55 -2.06 25.00 -34.92
C GLU A 55 -2.51 23.58 -34.62
N VAL A 56 -2.52 23.20 -33.34
CA VAL A 56 -2.81 21.85 -32.89
C VAL A 56 -3.98 21.85 -31.93
N LEU A 57 -4.98 21.01 -32.21
CA LEU A 57 -6.08 20.76 -31.30
C LEU A 57 -5.65 19.75 -30.24
N TYR A 58 -5.72 20.14 -28.98
CA TYR A 58 -5.49 19.26 -27.84
C TYR A 58 -6.69 19.36 -26.89
N GLY A 59 -7.52 18.32 -26.88
CA GLY A 59 -8.80 18.35 -26.18
C GLY A 59 -9.75 19.38 -26.82
N ASP A 60 -10.10 20.43 -26.07
CA ASP A 60 -11.01 21.51 -26.49
C ASP A 60 -10.28 22.86 -26.71
N GLU A 61 -8.94 22.84 -26.70
CA GLU A 61 -8.09 24.02 -26.90
C GLU A 61 -7.32 23.93 -28.22
N ILE A 62 -7.17 25.07 -28.90
CA ILE A 62 -6.28 25.25 -30.05
C ILE A 62 -4.97 25.86 -29.51
N LEU A 63 -3.88 25.13 -29.69
CA LEU A 63 -2.53 25.54 -29.31
C LEU A 63 -1.80 26.00 -30.57
N VAL A 64 -1.30 27.23 -30.57
CA VAL A 64 -0.47 27.78 -31.66
C VAL A 64 0.99 27.59 -31.29
N LEU A 65 1.67 26.71 -32.01
CA LEU A 65 3.06 26.36 -31.78
C LEU A 65 3.96 27.00 -32.84
N GLY A 66 4.98 27.72 -32.39
CA GLY A 66 6.12 28.13 -33.22
C GLY A 66 7.15 27.02 -33.27
N VAL A 67 7.35 26.44 -34.45
CA VAL A 67 8.30 25.35 -34.69
C VAL A 67 9.48 25.89 -35.49
N THR A 68 10.65 25.91 -34.87
CA THR A 68 11.95 26.21 -35.51
C THR A 68 12.80 24.96 -35.58
N SER A 69 13.95 25.00 -36.28
CA SER A 69 14.85 23.84 -36.37
C SER A 69 15.52 23.42 -35.06
N GLN A 70 15.43 24.24 -34.02
CA GLN A 70 16.06 23.95 -32.73
C GLN A 70 15.05 23.75 -31.59
N GLN A 71 13.86 24.36 -31.66
CA GLN A 71 12.91 24.39 -30.53
C GLN A 71 11.45 24.50 -31.00
N ILE A 72 10.52 23.91 -30.24
CA ILE A 72 9.07 24.12 -30.36
C ILE A 72 8.62 24.97 -29.19
N CYS A 73 8.05 26.14 -29.47
CA CYS A 73 7.57 27.08 -28.45
C CYS A 73 6.05 27.26 -28.57
N LEU A 74 5.35 27.25 -27.44
CA LEU A 74 3.92 27.58 -27.39
C LEU A 74 3.77 29.10 -27.42
N LEU A 75 3.23 29.62 -28.51
CA LEU A 75 3.10 31.06 -28.72
C LEU A 75 1.76 31.59 -28.20
N ASP A 76 0.68 30.85 -28.41
CA ASP A 76 -0.66 31.26 -27.99
C ASP A 76 -1.53 30.03 -27.68
N ARG A 77 -2.50 30.21 -26.78
CA ARG A 77 -3.50 29.20 -26.42
C ARG A 77 -4.87 29.84 -26.53
N ARG A 78 -5.69 29.36 -27.46
CA ARG A 78 -7.08 29.82 -27.64
C ARG A 78 -8.08 28.70 -27.38
N ALA A 79 -9.16 29.03 -26.67
CA ALA A 79 -10.32 28.16 -26.57
C ALA A 79 -11.01 28.06 -27.95
N ASN A 80 -11.42 26.86 -28.35
CA ASN A 80 -12.02 26.64 -29.67
C ASN A 80 -13.46 27.20 -29.73
N THR A 81 -13.62 28.48 -30.08
CA THR A 81 -14.93 29.15 -30.14
C THR A 81 -15.76 28.78 -31.38
N SER A 82 -15.21 28.01 -32.33
CA SER A 82 -15.85 27.68 -33.62
C SER A 82 -16.98 26.64 -33.54
N ARG A 83 -17.37 26.19 -32.33
CA ARG A 83 -18.54 25.33 -32.10
C ARG A 83 -19.78 26.07 -31.55
N VAL A 84 -19.70 27.38 -31.34
CA VAL A 84 -20.77 28.15 -30.68
C VAL A 84 -21.77 28.79 -31.66
N GLU A 85 -21.43 28.96 -32.95
CA GLU A 85 -22.32 29.65 -33.92
C GLU A 85 -23.23 28.73 -34.77
N THR A 86 -23.01 27.41 -34.82
CA THR A 86 -23.78 26.50 -35.69
C THR A 86 -24.93 25.74 -35.01
N VAL A 87 -25.33 26.08 -33.77
CA VAL A 87 -26.40 25.33 -33.05
C VAL A 87 -27.61 26.19 -32.65
N VAL A 88 -27.62 27.50 -32.92
CA VAL A 88 -28.81 28.35 -32.68
C VAL A 88 -29.58 28.59 -33.98
N SER A 89 -30.24 27.54 -34.48
CA SER A 89 -31.44 27.62 -35.34
C SER A 89 -32.00 26.22 -35.66
N ASN A 90 -32.38 25.44 -34.64
CA ASN A 90 -33.56 24.59 -34.76
C ASN A 90 -33.97 23.99 -33.41
N ASP A 91 -35.27 23.74 -33.33
CA ASP A 91 -36.07 23.38 -32.18
C ASP A 91 -35.54 22.32 -31.20
N SER A 92 -35.96 22.53 -29.94
CA SER A 92 -36.29 21.51 -28.94
C SER A 92 -35.13 20.69 -28.32
N LYS A 93 -34.97 20.93 -27.02
CA LYS A 93 -34.19 20.16 -26.02
C LYS A 93 -32.67 20.20 -26.15
N ALA A 94 -32.06 21.18 -25.48
CA ALA A 94 -31.03 20.95 -24.45
C ALA A 94 -30.47 22.30 -23.97
N ALA A 95 -30.19 22.40 -22.68
CA ALA A 95 -29.83 23.61 -21.96
C ALA A 95 -28.54 24.27 -22.47
N ALA A 96 -28.59 25.60 -22.64
CA ALA A 96 -27.43 26.44 -22.82
C ALA A 96 -26.80 26.83 -21.45
N PRO A 97 -25.47 26.95 -21.38
CA PRO A 97 -24.76 27.45 -20.21
C PRO A 97 -24.85 28.97 -20.14
N SER A 98 -25.34 29.48 -19.01
CA SER A 98 -25.34 30.91 -18.67
C SER A 98 -24.22 31.19 -17.69
N PHE A 99 -23.40 32.18 -18.03
CA PHE A 99 -22.39 32.78 -17.16
C PHE A 99 -23.11 33.44 -15.96
N SER A 100 -23.24 32.71 -14.87
CA SER A 100 -23.54 33.30 -13.57
C SER A 100 -22.92 32.44 -12.47
N LYS A 101 -21.77 32.90 -11.98
CA LYS A 101 -21.37 33.00 -10.57
C LYS A 101 -19.84 32.87 -10.47
N PRO A 102 -19.11 33.90 -9.98
CA PRO A 102 -17.89 33.61 -9.24
C PRO A 102 -18.32 32.85 -7.98
N PHE A 103 -17.39 32.39 -7.16
CA PHE A 103 -17.70 31.90 -5.79
C PHE A 103 -18.17 30.43 -5.75
N ARG A 104 -17.22 29.50 -5.56
CA ARG A 104 -17.45 28.25 -4.80
C ARG A 104 -16.18 27.50 -4.37
N GLU A 105 -15.01 27.84 -4.89
CA GLU A 105 -13.74 27.26 -4.38
C GLU A 105 -13.19 28.01 -3.16
N GLY A 106 -13.42 29.34 -3.09
CA GLY A 106 -13.14 30.13 -1.89
C GLY A 106 -14.02 29.75 -0.69
N ALA A 107 -15.25 29.26 -0.93
CA ALA A 107 -16.19 28.90 0.15
C ALA A 107 -15.84 27.57 0.84
N LEU A 108 -15.18 26.64 0.14
CA LEU A 108 -14.72 25.38 0.73
C LEU A 108 -13.42 25.59 1.53
N VAL A 109 -12.50 26.42 1.03
CA VAL A 109 -11.28 26.76 1.76
C VAL A 109 -11.58 27.66 2.97
N LEU A 110 -12.42 28.69 2.81
CA LEU A 110 -12.92 29.49 3.94
C LEU A 110 -13.81 28.66 4.88
N GLY A 111 -14.57 27.68 4.39
CA GLY A 111 -15.37 26.79 5.22
C GLY A 111 -14.52 25.89 6.11
N VAL A 112 -13.45 25.30 5.57
CA VAL A 112 -12.51 24.46 6.35
C VAL A 112 -11.68 25.30 7.32
N LEU A 113 -11.30 26.51 6.94
CA LEU A 113 -10.56 27.45 7.80
C LEU A 113 -11.46 28.05 8.89
N ALA A 114 -12.74 28.33 8.58
CA ALA A 114 -13.74 28.78 9.55
C ALA A 114 -14.17 27.66 10.50
N ILE A 115 -14.25 26.40 10.08
CA ILE A 115 -14.49 25.26 10.98
C ILE A 115 -13.32 25.09 11.96
N ASN A 116 -12.07 25.25 11.50
CA ASN A 116 -10.90 25.22 12.40
C ASN A 116 -10.83 26.46 13.32
N LEU A 117 -11.23 27.64 12.84
CA LEU A 117 -11.23 28.86 13.64
C LEU A 117 -12.39 28.89 14.64
N VAL A 118 -13.55 28.33 14.30
CA VAL A 118 -14.68 28.14 15.22
C VAL A 118 -14.36 27.06 16.26
N ALA A 119 -13.59 26.03 15.91
CA ALA A 119 -13.06 25.07 16.88
C ALA A 119 -12.04 25.70 17.87
N LEU A 120 -11.46 26.86 17.53
CA LEU A 120 -10.53 27.59 18.38
C LEU A 120 -11.20 28.67 19.25
N VAL A 121 -12.45 29.05 18.93
CA VAL A 121 -13.20 30.15 19.59
C VAL A 121 -14.46 29.66 20.31
N ALA A 122 -14.84 28.38 20.15
CA ALA A 122 -15.88 27.79 20.99
C ALA A 122 -15.46 27.88 22.47
N PRO A 123 -16.32 28.41 23.37
CA PRO A 123 -16.01 28.52 24.77
C PRO A 123 -15.64 27.14 25.30
N SER A 124 -14.43 27.06 25.85
CA SER A 124 -13.91 25.88 26.54
C SER A 124 -14.70 25.69 27.83
N ASP A 125 -15.93 25.19 27.71
CA ASP A 125 -16.39 24.24 28.69
C ASP A 125 -15.51 23.01 28.48
N VAL A 126 -14.40 23.03 29.20
CA VAL A 126 -13.52 21.89 29.43
C VAL A 126 -14.42 20.81 30.01
N PHE A 127 -15.03 20.04 29.12
CA PHE A 127 -15.45 18.70 29.45
C PHE A 127 -14.17 18.00 29.86
N ALA A 128 -13.98 17.87 31.17
CA ALA A 128 -13.21 16.81 31.77
C ALA A 128 -13.86 15.48 31.37
N GLN A 129 -13.79 15.13 30.08
CA GLN A 129 -13.82 13.76 29.66
C GLN A 129 -12.51 13.20 30.19
N SER A 130 -12.59 12.50 31.32
CA SER A 130 -11.57 11.51 31.64
C SER A 130 -11.45 10.64 30.39
N ILE A 131 -10.34 10.76 29.68
CA ILE A 131 -9.94 9.68 28.78
C ILE A 131 -9.93 8.47 29.72
N PRO A 132 -10.69 7.39 29.45
CA PRO A 132 -10.73 6.19 30.31
C PRO A 132 -9.35 5.53 30.52
N LEU A 133 -8.31 6.10 29.90
CA LEU A 133 -6.89 5.79 30.01
C LEU A 133 -6.25 6.40 31.27
N PHE A 134 -6.78 7.49 31.84
CA PHE A 134 -6.23 8.19 33.00
C PHE A 134 -7.29 8.33 34.09
N ASP A 135 -7.20 7.51 35.15
CA ASP A 135 -8.02 7.68 36.33
C ASP A 135 -7.37 8.76 37.22
N ALA A 136 -8.10 9.85 37.44
CA ALA A 136 -7.71 10.88 38.38
C ALA A 136 -8.11 10.42 39.80
N ILE A 137 -7.14 9.92 40.57
CA ILE A 137 -7.35 9.60 41.97
C ILE A 137 -7.12 10.89 42.78
N PRO A 138 -8.09 11.37 43.57
CA PRO A 138 -7.85 12.50 44.45
C PRO A 138 -6.85 12.10 45.55
N ALA A 139 -5.68 12.75 45.58
CA ALA A 139 -4.70 12.54 46.64
C ALA A 139 -5.11 13.33 47.89
N LYS A 140 -4.91 12.76 49.08
CA LYS A 140 -5.09 13.46 50.37
C LYS A 140 -4.13 14.66 50.41
N GLY A 141 -4.65 15.87 50.20
CA GLY A 141 -3.87 17.11 50.16
C GLY A 141 -4.22 18.08 49.03
N GLY A 142 -5.26 17.83 48.22
CA GLY A 142 -5.69 18.75 47.16
C GLY A 142 -4.92 18.64 45.84
N GLY A 143 -4.10 17.59 45.68
CA GLY A 143 -3.48 17.22 44.41
C GLY A 143 -4.28 16.13 43.68
N THR A 144 -4.38 16.22 42.36
CA THR A 144 -4.88 15.14 41.49
C THR A 144 -3.73 14.20 41.15
N SER A 145 -3.80 12.94 41.56
CA SER A 145 -2.84 11.91 41.14
C SER A 145 -3.38 11.23 39.89
N TYR A 146 -2.69 11.37 38.77
CA TYR A 146 -3.01 10.66 37.53
C TYR A 146 -2.40 9.27 37.60
N SER A 147 -3.22 8.23 37.69
CA SER A 147 -2.76 6.84 37.55
C SER A 147 -3.33 6.27 36.27
N VAL A 148 -2.46 5.81 35.37
CA VAL A 148 -2.87 4.96 34.25
C VAL A 148 -3.08 3.56 34.82
N PRO A 149 -4.28 2.95 34.69
CA PRO A 149 -4.48 1.57 35.10
C PRO A 149 -3.45 0.67 34.41
N VAL A 150 -2.82 -0.22 35.18
CA VAL A 150 -1.80 -1.16 34.67
C VAL A 150 -2.32 -1.95 33.46
N GLN A 151 -3.62 -2.28 33.48
CA GLN A 151 -4.31 -2.94 32.37
C GLN A 151 -4.21 -2.16 31.05
N THR A 152 -4.29 -0.83 31.08
CA THR A 152 -4.22 -0.01 29.87
C THR A 152 -2.80 0.12 29.34
N ILE A 153 -1.79 0.14 30.23
CA ILE A 153 -0.38 0.06 29.83
C ILE A 153 -0.12 -1.28 29.10
N ILE A 154 -0.63 -2.38 29.65
CA ILE A 154 -0.51 -3.71 29.03
C ILE A 154 -1.21 -3.74 27.66
N LEU A 155 -2.41 -3.16 27.56
CA LEU A 155 -3.17 -3.09 26.30
C LEU A 155 -2.43 -2.28 25.23
N LEU A 156 -1.93 -1.10 25.56
CA LEU A 156 -1.16 -0.26 24.63
C LEU A 156 0.14 -0.94 24.20
N THR A 157 0.80 -1.64 25.14
CA THR A 157 1.99 -2.43 24.83
C THR A 157 1.63 -3.56 23.85
N ALA A 158 0.61 -4.37 24.15
CA ALA A 158 0.16 -5.44 23.26
C ALA A 158 -0.22 -4.93 21.86
N LEU A 159 -0.90 -3.78 21.79
CA LEU A 159 -1.33 -3.17 20.53
C LEU A 159 -0.14 -2.76 19.64
N SER A 160 0.98 -2.33 20.24
CA SER A 160 2.19 -1.97 19.50
C SER A 160 2.93 -3.18 18.91
N PHE A 161 2.86 -4.34 19.57
CA PHE A 161 3.46 -5.60 19.08
C PHE A 161 2.59 -6.34 18.06
N LEU A 162 1.27 -6.13 18.10
CA LEU A 162 0.30 -6.79 17.24
C LEU A 162 0.65 -6.77 15.73
N PRO A 163 0.99 -5.62 15.11
CA PRO A 163 1.31 -5.60 13.68
C PRO A 163 2.55 -6.42 13.33
N ALA A 164 3.58 -6.42 14.18
CA ALA A 164 4.78 -7.22 13.98
C ALA A 164 4.48 -8.72 14.10
N MET A 165 3.66 -9.11 15.09
CA MET A 165 3.20 -10.49 15.25
C MET A 165 2.41 -10.98 14.03
N LEU A 166 1.47 -10.18 13.53
CA LEU A 166 0.69 -10.54 12.33
C LEU A 166 1.58 -10.70 11.10
N MET A 167 2.58 -9.85 10.92
CA MET A 167 3.54 -9.99 9.83
C MET A 167 4.35 -11.30 9.95
N LEU A 168 4.74 -11.70 11.16
CA LEU A 168 5.51 -12.94 11.40
C LEU A 168 4.68 -14.22 11.28
N MET A 169 3.37 -14.17 11.54
CA MET A 169 2.47 -15.34 11.48
C MET A 169 1.90 -15.59 10.09
N THR A 170 2.24 -14.77 9.10
CA THR A 170 1.70 -14.81 7.74
C THR A 170 2.80 -15.03 6.71
N SER A 171 2.45 -15.11 5.41
CA SER A 171 3.41 -15.21 4.31
C SER A 171 4.28 -13.96 4.10
N PHE A 172 4.02 -12.89 4.83
CA PHE A 172 4.64 -11.58 4.62
C PHE A 172 6.17 -11.62 4.68
N THR A 173 6.74 -12.31 5.67
CA THR A 173 8.20 -12.36 5.87
C THR A 173 8.93 -12.92 4.64
N ARG A 174 8.48 -14.05 4.06
CA ARG A 174 9.12 -14.64 2.88
C ARG A 174 9.03 -13.71 1.67
N VAL A 175 7.86 -13.13 1.43
CA VAL A 175 7.64 -12.23 0.29
C VAL A 175 8.53 -10.99 0.40
N LEU A 176 8.57 -10.35 1.58
CA LEU A 176 9.36 -9.13 1.79
C LEU A 176 10.87 -9.40 1.60
N ILE A 177 11.38 -10.50 2.14
CA ILE A 177 12.81 -10.86 2.01
C ILE A 177 13.16 -11.13 0.55
N VAL A 178 12.36 -11.91 -0.18
CA VAL A 178 12.63 -12.21 -1.59
C VAL A 178 12.62 -10.94 -2.44
N LEU A 179 11.62 -10.07 -2.27
CA LEU A 179 11.57 -8.79 -2.99
C LEU A 179 12.76 -7.88 -2.65
N GLY A 180 13.21 -7.87 -1.40
CA GLY A 180 14.41 -7.16 -0.97
C GLY A 180 15.69 -7.71 -1.61
N LEU A 181 15.83 -9.03 -1.69
CA LEU A 181 16.98 -9.70 -2.31
C LEU A 181 17.03 -9.47 -3.83
N VAL A 182 15.90 -9.45 -4.51
CA VAL A 182 15.81 -9.11 -5.94
C VAL A 182 16.33 -7.70 -6.19
N ARG A 183 15.90 -6.72 -5.38
CA ARG A 183 16.38 -5.34 -5.51
C ARG A 183 17.91 -5.26 -5.41
N GLN A 184 18.49 -5.99 -4.47
CA GLN A 184 19.94 -6.06 -4.30
C GLN A 184 20.62 -6.78 -5.46
N ALA A 185 20.06 -7.89 -5.94
CA ALA A 185 20.60 -8.66 -7.06
C ALA A 185 20.69 -7.83 -8.36
N MET A 186 19.69 -6.99 -8.60
CA MET A 186 19.67 -6.06 -9.72
C MET A 186 20.72 -4.96 -9.61
N GLY A 187 21.34 -4.75 -8.44
CA GLY A 187 22.32 -3.69 -8.19
C GLY A 187 21.69 -2.32 -7.88
N LEU A 188 20.40 -2.29 -7.53
CA LEU A 188 19.68 -1.04 -7.28
C LEU A 188 19.87 -0.58 -5.83
N VAL A 189 20.32 0.66 -5.63
CA VAL A 189 20.67 1.18 -4.29
C VAL A 189 19.44 1.65 -3.51
N THR A 190 18.45 2.26 -4.17
CA THR A 190 17.29 2.89 -3.50
C THR A 190 15.95 2.65 -4.18
N THR A 191 15.95 2.16 -5.42
CA THR A 191 14.73 1.91 -6.20
C THR A 191 14.50 0.42 -6.35
N PRO A 192 13.31 -0.13 -6.11
CA PRO A 192 12.13 0.51 -5.51
C PRO A 192 12.32 0.88 -4.01
N PRO A 193 11.66 1.93 -3.50
CA PRO A 193 11.70 2.30 -2.09
C PRO A 193 11.18 1.20 -1.17
N ASN A 194 11.67 1.13 0.07
CA ASN A 194 11.22 0.12 1.06
C ASN A 194 9.70 0.14 1.25
N ALA A 195 9.07 1.31 1.25
CA ALA A 195 7.62 1.44 1.38
C ALA A 195 6.85 0.74 0.24
N VAL A 196 7.39 0.78 -1.00
CA VAL A 196 6.78 0.10 -2.14
C VAL A 196 6.92 -1.40 -2.01
N LEU A 197 8.08 -1.89 -1.56
CA LEU A 197 8.30 -3.33 -1.31
C LEU A 197 7.38 -3.86 -0.21
N VAL A 198 7.23 -3.11 0.88
CA VAL A 198 6.31 -3.45 1.97
C VAL A 198 4.85 -3.45 1.49
N GLY A 199 4.45 -2.43 0.72
CA GLY A 199 3.11 -2.37 0.14
C GLY A 199 2.81 -3.55 -0.78
N LEU A 200 3.75 -3.88 -1.68
CA LEU A 200 3.63 -5.05 -2.57
C LEU A 200 3.57 -6.35 -1.78
N ALA A 201 4.41 -6.50 -0.75
CA ALA A 201 4.41 -7.66 0.12
C ALA A 201 3.09 -7.83 0.88
N LEU A 202 2.46 -6.74 1.34
CA LEU A 202 1.15 -6.78 1.98
C LEU A 202 0.05 -7.24 1.01
N PHE A 203 0.03 -6.73 -0.22
CA PHE A 203 -0.98 -7.14 -1.20
C PHE A 203 -0.83 -8.60 -1.64
N VAL A 204 0.41 -9.05 -1.87
CA VAL A 204 0.69 -10.46 -2.18
C VAL A 204 0.32 -11.34 -0.99
N THR A 205 0.61 -10.90 0.23
CA THR A 205 0.21 -11.62 1.46
C THR A 205 -1.29 -11.74 1.56
N ALA A 206 -2.04 -10.66 1.32
CA ALA A 206 -3.51 -10.71 1.32
C ALA A 206 -4.04 -11.72 0.28
N ALA A 207 -3.44 -11.77 -0.92
CA ALA A 207 -3.81 -12.73 -1.96
C ALA A 207 -3.49 -14.19 -1.57
N VAL A 208 -2.33 -14.44 -0.95
CA VAL A 208 -1.92 -15.79 -0.49
C VAL A 208 -2.74 -16.23 0.72
N MET A 209 -3.04 -15.32 1.65
CA MET A 209 -3.73 -15.61 2.91
C MET A 209 -5.25 -15.60 2.80
N ALA A 210 -5.84 -15.21 1.66
CA ALA A 210 -7.28 -15.21 1.43
C ALA A 210 -8.03 -16.45 2.00
N PRO A 211 -7.64 -17.71 1.71
CA PRO A 211 -8.35 -18.89 2.25
C PRO A 211 -8.23 -19.05 3.77
N VAL A 212 -7.18 -18.50 4.39
CA VAL A 212 -7.02 -18.51 5.85
C VAL A 212 -7.90 -17.44 6.47
N THR A 213 -7.91 -16.24 5.90
CA THR A 213 -8.77 -15.13 6.35
C THR A 213 -10.25 -15.47 6.22
N GLU A 214 -10.66 -16.16 5.15
CA GLU A 214 -12.04 -16.64 4.96
C GLU A 214 -12.46 -17.63 6.06
N LYS A 215 -11.58 -18.58 6.43
CA LYS A 215 -11.84 -19.51 7.54
C LYS A 215 -11.97 -18.80 8.88
N ILE A 216 -11.04 -17.88 9.18
CA ILE A 216 -11.12 -17.06 10.40
C ILE A 216 -12.43 -16.27 10.44
N TYR A 217 -12.84 -15.71 9.30
CA TYR A 217 -14.09 -14.96 9.20
C TYR A 217 -15.31 -15.84 9.50
N ALA A 218 -15.39 -17.02 8.87
CA ALA A 218 -16.52 -17.93 9.02
C ALA A 218 -16.58 -18.60 10.41
N ASP A 219 -15.44 -19.02 10.96
CA ASP A 219 -15.39 -19.87 12.16
C ASP A 219 -15.27 -19.07 13.47
N ALA A 220 -14.69 -17.86 13.41
CA ALA A 220 -14.48 -17.00 14.57
C ALA A 220 -15.29 -15.70 14.51
N TRP A 221 -15.13 -14.89 13.46
CA TRP A 221 -15.74 -13.55 13.42
C TRP A 221 -17.26 -13.56 13.30
N ASP A 222 -17.82 -14.30 12.34
CA ASP A 222 -19.26 -14.39 12.12
C ASP A 222 -20.03 -14.88 13.36
N PRO A 223 -19.67 -16.01 14.01
CA PRO A 223 -20.35 -16.47 15.22
C PRO A 223 -20.13 -15.54 16.42
N TYR A 224 -18.97 -14.89 16.54
CA TYR A 224 -18.70 -13.92 17.61
C TYR A 224 -19.58 -12.66 17.46
N SER A 225 -19.66 -12.11 16.24
CA SER A 225 -20.48 -10.92 15.93
C SER A 225 -21.97 -11.17 16.15
N LYS A 226 -22.42 -12.43 16.01
CA LYS A 226 -23.79 -12.88 16.28
C LYS A 226 -24.02 -13.28 17.75
N GLY A 227 -23.03 -13.12 18.62
CA GLY A 227 -23.12 -13.49 20.04
C GLY A 227 -23.28 -14.98 20.30
N ARG A 228 -22.92 -15.85 19.35
CA ARG A 228 -23.05 -17.32 19.47
C ARG A 228 -21.88 -17.96 20.23
N ILE A 229 -20.75 -17.28 20.30
CA ILE A 229 -19.54 -17.73 21.01
C ILE A 229 -18.94 -16.59 21.83
N THR A 230 -18.20 -16.95 22.87
CA THR A 230 -17.42 -16.00 23.68
C THR A 230 -16.17 -15.54 22.93
N PHE A 231 -15.54 -14.45 23.40
CA PHE A 231 -14.30 -13.95 22.83
C PHE A 231 -13.17 -14.98 22.89
N ASP A 232 -13.02 -15.70 24.01
CA ASP A 232 -11.98 -16.73 24.16
C ASP A 232 -12.17 -17.88 23.15
N GLN A 233 -13.41 -18.32 22.94
CA GLN A 233 -13.71 -19.34 21.92
C GLN A 233 -13.47 -18.84 20.49
N ALA A 234 -13.74 -17.54 20.23
CA ALA A 234 -13.44 -16.93 18.95
C ALA A 234 -11.93 -16.85 18.69
N LEU A 235 -11.13 -16.57 19.73
CA LEU A 235 -9.67 -16.59 19.64
C LEU A 235 -9.14 -17.99 19.35
N ASP A 236 -9.59 -19.00 20.09
CA ASP A 236 -9.15 -20.39 19.88
C ASP A 236 -9.44 -20.85 18.44
N ARG A 237 -10.68 -20.63 17.97
CA ARG A 237 -11.08 -20.97 16.58
C ARG A 237 -10.36 -20.15 15.52
N GLY A 238 -10.02 -18.90 15.82
CA GLY A 238 -9.28 -18.03 14.90
C GLY A 238 -7.79 -18.40 14.79
N ILE A 239 -7.22 -18.96 15.86
CA ILE A 239 -5.83 -19.39 15.92
C ILE A 239 -5.60 -20.68 15.11
N ASP A 240 -6.54 -21.62 15.15
CA ASP A 240 -6.42 -22.91 14.47
C ASP A 240 -6.05 -22.82 12.97
N PRO A 241 -6.76 -22.06 12.11
CA PRO A 241 -6.42 -21.97 10.69
C PRO A 241 -5.04 -21.32 10.45
N LEU A 242 -4.62 -20.37 11.30
CA LEU A 242 -3.27 -19.78 11.26
C LEU A 242 -2.21 -20.82 11.62
N LYS A 243 -2.45 -21.59 12.69
CA LYS A 243 -1.56 -22.67 13.13
C LYS A 243 -1.41 -23.73 12.05
N SER A 244 -2.51 -24.18 11.45
CA SER A 244 -2.46 -25.14 10.34
C SER A 244 -1.72 -24.57 9.13
N PHE A 245 -1.87 -23.28 8.81
CA PHE A 245 -1.10 -22.64 7.75
C PHE A 245 0.41 -22.66 8.05
N MET A 246 0.82 -22.23 9.24
CA MET A 246 2.22 -22.23 9.65
C MET A 246 2.82 -23.63 9.63
N LEU A 247 2.12 -24.64 10.16
CA LEU A 247 2.61 -26.01 10.19
C LEU A 247 2.85 -26.59 8.79
N ARG A 248 1.99 -26.29 7.80
CA ARG A 248 2.19 -26.73 6.40
C ARG A 248 3.44 -26.13 5.76
N GLN A 249 3.84 -24.94 6.19
CA GLN A 249 5.01 -24.23 5.64
C GLN A 249 6.29 -24.46 6.47
N THR A 250 6.15 -24.99 7.68
CA THR A 250 7.28 -25.22 8.58
C THR A 250 7.97 -26.53 8.24
N ARG A 251 9.26 -26.47 7.95
CA ARG A 251 10.06 -27.68 7.71
C ARG A 251 10.13 -28.53 8.98
N ALA A 252 10.05 -29.85 8.81
CA ALA A 252 10.09 -30.80 9.92
C ALA A 252 11.34 -30.62 10.80
N ASP A 253 12.51 -30.37 10.19
CA ASP A 253 13.76 -30.16 10.92
C ASP A 253 13.73 -28.92 11.81
N ASP A 254 13.15 -27.82 11.31
CA ASP A 254 13.04 -26.56 12.04
C ASP A 254 12.04 -26.67 13.19
N LEU A 255 10.90 -27.34 12.94
CA LEU A 255 9.93 -27.64 14.00
C LEU A 255 10.55 -28.53 15.09
N ASN A 256 11.25 -29.59 14.69
CA ASN A 256 11.90 -30.52 15.60
C ASN A 256 12.97 -29.85 16.47
N LEU A 257 13.71 -28.87 15.94
CA LEU A 257 14.66 -28.09 16.71
C LEU A 257 13.97 -27.36 17.87
N PHE A 258 12.88 -26.64 17.59
CA PHE A 258 12.15 -25.90 18.63
C PHE A 258 11.39 -26.82 19.59
N VAL A 259 10.89 -27.97 19.13
CA VAL A 259 10.31 -29.00 20.01
C VAL A 259 11.36 -29.54 20.98
N LYS A 260 12.57 -29.86 20.50
CA LYS A 260 13.68 -30.31 21.35
C LYS A 260 14.07 -29.25 22.39
N LEU A 261 14.14 -27.97 21.98
CA LEU A 261 14.43 -26.86 22.89
C LEU A 261 13.33 -26.65 23.94
N SER A 262 12.07 -27.02 23.63
CA SER A 262 10.96 -26.95 24.58
C SER A 262 11.03 -28.02 25.68
N GLY A 263 11.87 -29.05 25.53
CA GLY A 263 12.00 -30.16 26.48
C GLY A 263 10.76 -31.08 26.55
N LYS A 264 9.80 -30.93 25.63
CA LYS A 264 8.57 -31.73 25.56
C LYS A 264 8.51 -32.53 24.27
N THR A 265 7.84 -33.68 24.33
CA THR A 265 7.57 -34.53 23.17
C THR A 265 6.09 -34.45 22.84
N TYR A 266 5.77 -34.34 21.55
CA TYR A 266 4.40 -34.30 21.03
C TYR A 266 4.19 -35.47 20.08
N ALA A 267 3.01 -36.07 20.11
CA ALA A 267 2.69 -37.21 19.24
C ALA A 267 2.40 -36.74 17.80
N LYS A 268 1.74 -35.58 17.65
CA LYS A 268 1.44 -34.98 16.34
C LYS A 268 1.98 -33.54 16.26
N PRO A 269 2.33 -33.06 15.04
CA PRO A 269 2.70 -31.66 14.82
C PRO A 269 1.60 -30.67 15.24
N GLU A 270 0.35 -31.07 15.12
CA GLU A 270 -0.83 -30.28 15.51
C GLU A 270 -0.93 -30.03 17.02
N ASP A 271 -0.32 -30.88 17.84
CA ASP A 271 -0.35 -30.76 19.31
C ASP A 271 0.68 -29.71 19.81
N VAL A 272 1.62 -29.30 18.96
CA VAL A 272 2.70 -28.37 19.33
C VAL A 272 2.10 -26.99 19.66
N PRO A 273 2.43 -26.36 20.81
CA PRO A 273 1.92 -25.04 21.16
C PRO A 273 2.28 -23.98 20.13
N ILE A 274 1.37 -23.03 19.89
CA ILE A 274 1.59 -21.96 18.91
C ILE A 274 2.84 -21.12 19.20
N LEU A 275 3.19 -20.93 20.49
CA LEU A 275 4.40 -20.23 20.92
C LEU A 275 5.69 -20.93 20.47
N THR A 276 5.65 -22.23 20.20
CA THR A 276 6.78 -23.00 19.63
C THR A 276 6.71 -23.03 18.10
N VAL A 277 5.51 -23.06 17.52
CA VAL A 277 5.30 -23.05 16.06
C VAL A 277 5.73 -21.73 15.43
N ILE A 278 5.38 -20.58 16.03
CA ILE A 278 5.71 -19.25 15.48
C ILE A 278 7.21 -19.06 15.19
N PRO A 279 8.13 -19.28 16.16
CA PRO A 279 9.56 -19.12 15.89
C PRO A 279 10.11 -20.17 14.93
N ALA A 280 9.59 -21.41 14.95
CA ALA A 280 9.96 -22.44 13.99
C ALA A 280 9.57 -22.07 12.55
N PHE A 281 8.34 -21.58 12.39
CA PHE A 281 7.83 -21.07 11.12
C PHE A 281 8.67 -19.90 10.62
N ALA A 282 8.95 -18.90 11.47
CA ALA A 282 9.74 -17.73 11.08
C ALA A 282 11.13 -18.13 10.54
N ILE A 283 11.82 -19.08 11.20
CA ILE A 283 13.12 -19.59 10.74
C ILE A 283 12.98 -20.34 9.41
N SER A 284 11.95 -21.18 9.27
CA SER A 284 11.66 -21.92 8.03
C SER A 284 11.39 -20.98 6.86
N GLU A 285 10.60 -19.92 7.07
CA GLU A 285 10.28 -18.90 6.07
C GLU A 285 11.51 -18.11 5.66
N ILE A 286 12.33 -17.68 6.63
CA ILE A 286 13.57 -16.95 6.37
C ILE A 286 14.50 -17.82 5.51
N ARG A 287 14.73 -19.08 5.90
CA ARG A 287 15.58 -20.00 5.13
C ARG A 287 15.05 -20.15 3.70
N THR A 288 13.76 -20.39 3.54
CA THR A 288 13.13 -20.55 2.22
C THR A 288 13.26 -19.29 1.38
N ALA A 289 13.06 -18.11 1.97
CA ALA A 289 13.21 -16.83 1.30
C ALA A 289 14.64 -16.58 0.83
N PHE A 290 15.64 -16.92 1.65
CA PHE A 290 17.04 -16.82 1.27
C PHE A 290 17.41 -17.79 0.14
N LEU A 291 16.88 -19.01 0.15
CA LEU A 291 17.10 -19.98 -0.92
C LEU A 291 16.50 -19.49 -2.25
N ILE A 292 15.25 -19.01 -2.23
CA ILE A 292 14.60 -18.41 -3.40
C ILE A 292 15.40 -17.21 -3.90
N GLY A 293 15.75 -16.30 -3.00
CA GLY A 293 16.55 -15.12 -3.32
C GLY A 293 17.91 -15.46 -3.90
N PHE A 294 18.59 -16.49 -3.39
CA PHE A 294 19.86 -16.98 -3.93
C PHE A 294 19.72 -17.49 -5.36
N VAL A 295 18.70 -18.32 -5.63
CA VAL A 295 18.44 -18.83 -6.99
C VAL A 295 18.18 -17.68 -7.97
N ILE A 296 17.42 -16.67 -7.55
CA ILE A 296 17.18 -15.47 -8.36
C ILE A 296 18.47 -14.65 -8.55
N TYR A 297 19.39 -14.66 -7.58
CA TYR A 297 20.65 -13.92 -7.64
C TYR A 297 21.61 -14.46 -8.71
N LEU A 298 21.61 -15.78 -8.95
CA LEU A 298 22.54 -16.47 -9.85
C LEU A 298 22.64 -15.87 -11.27
N PRO A 299 21.54 -15.65 -12.02
CA PRO A 299 21.63 -15.07 -13.36
C PRO A 299 22.24 -13.66 -13.36
N PHE A 300 21.94 -12.83 -12.36
CA PHE A 300 22.51 -11.48 -12.27
C PHE A 300 23.99 -11.49 -11.93
N LEU A 301 24.40 -12.41 -11.06
CA LEU A 301 25.81 -12.60 -10.70
C LEU A 301 26.63 -13.11 -11.90
N ALA A 302 26.05 -13.97 -12.74
CA ALA A 302 26.68 -14.38 -13.99
C ALA A 302 26.92 -13.18 -14.93
N ILE A 303 25.96 -12.24 -15.02
CA ILE A 303 26.12 -11.01 -15.78
C ILE A 303 27.25 -10.14 -15.20
N ASP A 304 27.34 -10.00 -13.88
CA ASP A 304 28.41 -9.23 -13.23
C ASP A 304 29.79 -9.81 -13.54
N PHE A 305 29.97 -11.13 -13.43
CA PHE A 305 31.24 -11.77 -13.73
C PHE A 305 31.61 -11.69 -15.21
N ALA A 306 30.64 -11.82 -16.12
CA ALA A 306 30.88 -11.63 -17.54
C ALA A 306 31.36 -10.21 -17.84
N VAL A 307 30.67 -9.19 -17.35
CA VAL A 307 31.03 -7.77 -17.57
C VAL A 307 32.39 -7.44 -16.94
N ALA A 308 32.67 -7.92 -15.72
CA ALA A 308 33.95 -7.71 -15.07
C ALA A 308 35.12 -8.32 -15.87
N SER A 309 34.93 -9.52 -16.43
CA SER A 309 35.96 -10.18 -17.24
C SER A 309 36.28 -9.41 -18.52
N VAL A 310 35.25 -8.84 -19.19
CA VAL A 310 35.42 -8.03 -20.40
C VAL A 310 36.12 -6.70 -20.09
N LEU A 311 35.71 -6.00 -19.02
CA LEU A 311 36.36 -4.74 -18.61
C LEU A 311 37.83 -4.94 -18.25
N THR A 312 38.13 -6.04 -17.56
CA THR A 312 39.51 -6.42 -17.23
C THR A 312 40.32 -6.70 -18.49
N ALA A 313 39.75 -7.40 -19.47
CA ALA A 313 40.40 -7.66 -20.76
C ALA A 313 40.67 -6.37 -21.57
N MET A 314 39.84 -5.34 -21.41
CA MET A 314 40.05 -4.01 -22.01
C MET A 314 41.07 -3.15 -21.27
N GLY A 315 41.59 -3.61 -20.12
CA GLY A 315 42.52 -2.84 -19.28
C GLY A 315 41.85 -1.78 -18.40
N MET A 316 40.52 -1.74 -18.32
CA MET A 316 39.77 -0.77 -17.50
C MET A 316 39.58 -1.29 -16.08
N VAL A 317 40.65 -1.34 -15.28
CA VAL A 317 40.61 -1.86 -13.90
C VAL A 317 39.94 -0.86 -12.93
N MET A 318 39.97 0.44 -13.22
CA MET A 318 39.48 1.49 -12.32
C MET A 318 37.97 1.73 -12.38
N VAL A 319 37.28 1.22 -13.39
CA VAL A 319 35.83 1.44 -13.53
C VAL A 319 35.08 0.31 -12.88
N SER A 320 34.12 0.64 -12.00
CA SER A 320 33.30 -0.36 -11.32
C SER A 320 32.46 -1.16 -12.34
N PRO A 321 32.60 -2.50 -12.39
CA PRO A 321 31.83 -3.35 -13.30
C PRO A 321 30.31 -3.22 -13.15
N ILE A 322 29.84 -2.87 -11.95
CA ILE A 322 28.42 -2.70 -11.63
C ILE A 322 27.79 -1.61 -12.50
N THR A 323 28.54 -0.55 -12.81
CA THR A 323 28.06 0.57 -13.63
C THR A 323 27.64 0.11 -15.03
N PHE A 324 28.33 -0.89 -15.57
CA PHE A 324 28.06 -1.45 -16.89
C PHE A 324 27.10 -2.64 -16.84
N SER A 325 27.13 -3.43 -15.77
CA SER A 325 26.23 -4.58 -15.63
C SER A 325 24.80 -4.16 -15.29
N LEU A 326 24.61 -3.05 -14.57
CA LEU A 326 23.28 -2.60 -14.13
C LEU A 326 22.28 -2.43 -15.30
N PRO A 327 22.56 -1.66 -16.37
CA PRO A 327 21.60 -1.51 -17.48
C PRO A 327 21.29 -2.85 -18.16
N LEU A 328 22.28 -3.73 -18.30
CA LEU A 328 22.12 -5.05 -18.89
C LEU A 328 21.20 -5.94 -18.03
N LYS A 329 21.40 -5.95 -16.72
CA LYS A 329 20.51 -6.66 -15.77
C LYS A 329 19.08 -6.16 -15.85
N LEU A 330 18.87 -4.85 -15.94
CA LEU A 330 17.54 -4.26 -16.08
C LEU A 330 16.85 -4.71 -17.37
N ILE A 331 17.58 -4.72 -18.50
CA ILE A 331 17.05 -5.18 -19.78
C ILE A 331 16.65 -6.65 -19.68
N VAL A 332 17.54 -7.52 -19.19
CA VAL A 332 17.25 -8.96 -19.04
C VAL A 332 16.04 -9.18 -18.13
N PHE A 333 15.95 -8.46 -17.01
CA PHE A 333 14.85 -8.59 -16.08
C PHE A 333 13.51 -8.16 -16.67
N VAL A 334 13.47 -7.04 -17.40
CA VAL A 334 12.24 -6.56 -18.06
C VAL A 334 11.85 -7.46 -19.23
N LEU A 335 12.81 -7.92 -20.04
CA LEU A 335 12.55 -8.83 -21.16
C LEU A 335 12.01 -10.19 -20.72
N ALA A 336 12.41 -10.65 -19.53
CA ALA A 336 11.90 -11.87 -18.94
C ALA A 336 10.55 -11.69 -18.23
N ASP A 337 9.97 -10.49 -18.22
CA ASP A 337 8.82 -10.14 -17.36
C ASP A 337 9.06 -10.54 -15.89
N GLY A 338 10.22 -10.13 -15.36
CA GLY A 338 10.73 -10.60 -14.09
C GLY A 338 9.81 -10.33 -12.91
N TRP A 339 9.05 -9.24 -12.90
CA TRP A 339 8.06 -8.98 -11.84
C TRP A 339 6.93 -10.00 -11.83
N ALA A 340 6.37 -10.34 -12.99
CA ALA A 340 5.30 -11.33 -13.07
C ALA A 340 5.82 -12.72 -12.68
N LEU A 341 7.02 -13.11 -13.16
CA LEU A 341 7.65 -14.38 -12.80
C LEU A 341 7.93 -14.48 -11.29
N LEU A 342 8.41 -13.40 -10.67
CA LEU A 342 8.69 -13.38 -9.23
C LEU A 342 7.43 -13.53 -8.39
N ILE A 343 6.40 -12.74 -8.69
CA ILE A 343 5.14 -12.80 -7.93
C ILE A 343 4.43 -14.13 -8.16
N GLY A 344 4.39 -14.60 -9.42
CA GLY A 344 3.83 -15.91 -9.76
C GLY A 344 4.53 -17.05 -9.02
N GLY A 345 5.85 -17.11 -9.11
CA GLY A 345 6.66 -18.14 -8.43
C GLY A 345 6.55 -18.07 -6.90
N LEU A 346 6.45 -16.89 -6.31
CA LEU A 346 6.21 -16.72 -4.87
C LEU A 346 4.87 -17.31 -4.45
N VAL A 347 3.78 -16.95 -5.14
CA VAL A 347 2.43 -17.46 -4.84
C VAL A 347 2.38 -18.97 -5.00
N GLU A 348 3.02 -19.52 -6.02
CA GLU A 348 3.08 -20.95 -6.25
C GLU A 348 3.90 -21.69 -5.17
N SER A 349 4.96 -21.06 -4.65
CA SER A 349 5.76 -21.61 -3.55
C SER A 349 4.97 -21.87 -2.27
N PHE A 350 3.88 -21.13 -2.03
CA PHE A 350 3.00 -21.36 -0.88
C PHE A 350 1.95 -22.46 -1.14
N LYS A 351 1.62 -22.73 -2.41
CA LYS A 351 0.69 -23.80 -2.79
C LYS A 351 1.36 -25.17 -2.81
N MET A 352 2.62 -25.23 -3.23
CA MET A 352 3.39 -26.47 -3.40
C MET A 352 4.12 -26.94 -2.12
N SER A 353 3.84 -26.37 -0.95
CA SER A 353 4.55 -26.77 0.27
C SER A 353 4.06 -28.14 0.78
N ILE A 354 4.87 -29.15 0.42
CA ILE A 354 5.15 -30.49 1.00
C ILE A 354 4.01 -31.17 1.76
#